data_AF-A0A935WG07-F1
#
_entry.id   AF-A0A935WG07-F1
#
_cell.length_a   1.000
_cell.length_b   1.000
_cell.length_c   1.000
_cell.angle_alpha   90.00
_cell.angle_beta   90.00
_cell.angle_gamma   90.00
#
_symmetry.space_group_name_H-M   'P 1'
#
loop_
_entity.id
_entity.type
_entity.pdbx_description
1 polymer ?
#
loop_
_entity_poly.entity_id
_entity_poly.type
_entity_poly.pdbx_seq_one_letter_code
_entity_poly.pdbx_strand_id
1 'polypeptide(L)'
;MLLLLLAGLVVLAAVLGRGHDMKAGFCNAICPVLPVERLYGQAPLLPLGDQRCGPCTRCTPAGCPDRAPRHAFLSMIGASSWWPGQPYGAFLAGFPGFVVGFGLVPRDVDVSVLQAYGPSLLGFGLSWLLVATAVRLFQWTARAALPWLAWATASGYYWFASESLRRGVGLGPGLVWPLRGAALLGLAVWLHRAVQLRQTRSVFG
;
A
#
# COMPACT_ATOMS: atom_id res chain seq x y z
N MET A 1 26.67 -14.47 7.78
CA MET A 1 25.84 -13.32 7.33
C MET A 1 24.42 -13.38 7.87
N LEU A 2 23.66 -14.46 7.65
CA LEU A 2 22.27 -14.59 8.16
C LEU A 2 22.16 -14.43 9.68
N LEU A 3 23.04 -15.08 10.45
CA LEU A 3 23.08 -14.99 11.92
C LEU A 3 23.33 -13.56 12.42
N LEU A 4 24.19 -12.79 11.72
CA LEU A 4 24.47 -11.39 12.06
C LEU A 4 23.27 -10.48 11.76
N LEU A 5 22.56 -10.73 10.65
CA LEU A 5 21.34 -10.01 10.31
C LEU A 5 20.23 -10.28 11.34
N LEU A 6 20.05 -11.54 11.73
CA LEU A 6 19.08 -11.93 12.75
C LEU A 6 19.43 -11.33 14.11
N ALA A 7 20.70 -11.40 14.52
CA ALA A 7 21.16 -10.78 15.76
C ALA A 7 20.93 -9.26 15.76
N GLY A 8 21.21 -8.59 14.64
CA GLY A 8 20.95 -7.16 14.46
C GLY A 8 19.46 -6.80 14.58
N LEU A 9 18.58 -7.59 13.96
CA LEU A 9 17.12 -7.43 14.07
C LEU A 9 16.63 -7.60 15.51
N VAL A 10 17.15 -8.59 16.24
CA VAL A 10 16.80 -8.83 17.65
C VAL A 10 17.25 -7.66 18.52
N VAL A 11 18.47 -7.16 18.34
CA VAL A 11 18.98 -6.00 19.07
C VAL A 11 18.13 -4.76 18.78
N LEU A 12 17.82 -4.51 17.51
CA LEU A 12 16.98 -3.38 17.10
C LEU A 12 15.58 -3.47 17.73
N ALA A 13 14.96 -4.65 17.73
CA ALA A 13 13.66 -4.87 18.36
C ALA A 13 13.72 -4.64 19.88
N ALA A 14 14.77 -5.13 20.56
CA ALA A 14 14.95 -4.98 22.00
C ALA A 14 15.24 -3.53 22.42
N VAL A 15 15.91 -2.73 21.57
CA VAL A 15 16.12 -1.29 21.81
C VAL A 15 14.83 -0.52 21.61
N LEU A 16 14.13 -0.74 20.49
CA LEU A 16 12.87 -0.05 20.19
C LEU A 16 11.77 -0.39 21.21
N GLY A 17 11.70 -1.64 21.69
CA GLY A 17 10.72 -2.07 22.69
C GLY A 17 10.92 -1.50 24.09
N ARG A 18 12.09 -0.91 24.40
CA ARG A 18 12.33 -0.22 25.68
C ARG A 18 11.89 1.24 25.67
N GLY A 19 11.91 1.89 24.51
CA GLY A 19 11.60 3.32 24.38
C GLY A 19 10.20 3.63 23.83
N HIS A 20 9.50 2.64 23.28
CA HIS A 20 8.22 2.83 22.63
C HIS A 20 7.19 1.78 23.06
N ASP A 21 5.97 2.25 23.36
CA ASP A 21 4.84 1.38 23.68
C ASP A 21 4.36 0.61 22.44
N MET A 22 4.38 -0.72 22.50
CA MET A 22 3.69 -1.58 21.54
C MET A 22 3.95 -1.20 20.06
N LYS A 23 2.91 -0.78 19.32
CA LYS A 23 2.99 -0.39 17.91
C LYS A 23 3.60 1.00 17.70
N ALA A 24 3.87 1.77 18.74
CA ALA A 24 4.45 3.11 18.64
C ALA A 24 5.90 3.10 18.12
N GLY A 25 6.59 1.97 18.27
CA GLY A 25 7.93 1.77 17.73
C GLY A 25 7.89 1.47 16.23
N PHE A 26 8.49 0.36 15.83
CA PHE A 26 8.70 0.01 14.42
C PHE A 26 7.43 0.13 13.56
N CYS A 27 6.29 -0.42 14.03
CA CYS A 27 5.05 -0.51 13.26
C CYS A 27 4.48 0.84 12.80
N ASN A 28 4.62 1.92 13.59
CA ASN A 28 4.10 3.23 13.24
C ASN A 28 5.15 4.30 12.97
N ALA A 29 6.42 4.04 13.31
CA ALA A 29 7.52 4.98 13.06
C ALA A 29 8.25 4.70 11.72
N ILE A 30 8.56 3.42 11.44
CA ILE A 30 9.50 3.04 10.37
C ILE A 30 8.91 2.00 9.42
N CYS A 31 7.76 1.39 9.75
CA CYS A 31 7.20 0.28 8.99
C CYS A 31 6.99 0.65 7.51
N PRO A 32 7.77 0.05 6.59
CA PRO A 32 7.66 0.37 5.17
C PRO A 32 6.35 -0.14 4.56
N VAL A 33 5.65 -1.05 5.26
CA VAL A 33 4.40 -1.67 4.81
C VAL A 33 3.17 -0.85 5.24
N LEU A 34 3.29 0.01 6.25
CA LEU A 34 2.17 0.81 6.76
C LEU A 34 1.45 1.64 5.67
N PRO A 35 2.15 2.31 4.73
CA PRO A 35 1.47 3.07 3.67
C PRO A 35 0.65 2.18 2.75
N VAL A 36 1.13 0.96 2.49
CA VAL A 36 0.47 -0.04 1.66
C VAL A 36 -0.79 -0.57 2.35
N GLU A 37 -0.68 -0.94 3.63
CA GLU A 37 -1.82 -1.37 4.45
C GLU A 37 -2.92 -0.32 4.47
N ARG A 38 -2.55 0.94 4.63
CA ARG A 38 -3.52 2.04 4.67
C ARG A 38 -4.06 2.38 3.30
N LEU A 39 -3.28 2.24 2.21
CA LEU A 39 -3.76 2.41 0.84
C LEU A 39 -4.90 1.43 0.50
N TYR A 40 -4.77 0.15 0.91
CA TYR A 40 -5.82 -0.84 0.70
C TYR A 40 -6.93 -0.78 1.76
N GLY A 41 -6.62 -0.31 2.96
CA GLY A 41 -7.54 -0.18 4.09
C GLY A 41 -8.51 1.01 4.02
N GLN A 42 -8.72 1.63 2.85
CA GLN A 42 -9.59 2.81 2.71
C GLN A 42 -11.08 2.49 2.90
N ALA A 43 -11.49 1.27 2.57
CA ALA A 43 -12.88 0.83 2.63
C ALA A 43 -12.94 -0.66 3.00
N PRO A 44 -12.65 -1.03 4.26
CA PRO A 44 -12.71 -2.41 4.69
C PRO A 44 -14.14 -2.94 4.49
N LEU A 45 -14.26 -4.17 3.98
CA LEU A 45 -15.56 -4.80 3.80
C LEU A 45 -16.22 -5.07 5.15
N LEU A 46 -15.41 -5.48 6.12
CA LEU A 46 -15.76 -5.74 7.51
C LEU A 46 -14.81 -4.93 8.41
N PRO A 47 -15.30 -4.03 9.27
CA PRO A 47 -14.46 -3.34 10.23
C PRO A 47 -14.04 -4.34 11.32
N LEU A 48 -12.73 -4.63 11.39
CA LEU A 48 -12.16 -5.44 12.46
C LEU A 48 -11.57 -4.49 13.49
N GLY A 49 -12.13 -4.48 14.70
CA GLY A 49 -11.58 -3.71 15.82
C GLY A 49 -10.29 -4.33 16.34
N ASP A 50 -9.32 -3.51 16.72
CA ASP A 50 -8.10 -4.00 17.35
C ASP A 50 -8.26 -4.10 18.88
N GLN A 51 -8.41 -5.34 19.37
CA GLN A 51 -8.50 -5.65 20.79
C GLN A 51 -7.19 -5.38 21.55
N ARG A 52 -6.05 -5.25 20.85
CA ARG A 52 -4.74 -4.99 21.46
C ARG A 52 -4.55 -3.52 21.86
N CYS A 53 -5.46 -2.63 21.49
CA CYS A 53 -5.43 -1.21 21.84
C CYS A 53 -6.44 -0.84 22.95
N GLY A 54 -6.61 -1.73 23.95
CA GLY A 54 -7.49 -1.53 25.12
C GLY A 54 -7.22 -0.22 25.86
N PRO A 55 -6.02 0.00 26.43
CA PRO A 55 -5.55 1.32 26.85
C PRO A 55 -4.84 2.02 25.68
N CYS A 56 -5.31 3.20 25.28
CA CYS A 56 -4.72 3.97 24.16
C CYS A 56 -3.67 4.96 24.67
N THR A 57 -2.38 4.69 24.43
CA THR A 57 -1.28 5.60 24.81
C THR A 57 -0.83 6.53 23.66
N ARG A 58 -1.58 6.59 22.56
CA ARG A 58 -1.25 7.30 21.30
C ARG A 58 0.07 6.84 20.67
N CYS A 59 -0.02 5.84 19.79
CA CYS A 59 1.16 5.26 19.13
C CYS A 59 1.93 6.21 18.19
N THR A 60 1.33 7.32 17.79
CA THR A 60 2.04 8.38 17.05
C THR A 60 1.60 9.76 17.58
N PRO A 61 2.41 10.82 17.38
CA PRO A 61 2.00 12.19 17.68
C PRO A 61 0.69 12.59 16.98
N ALA A 62 0.39 11.99 15.82
CA ALA A 62 -0.83 12.24 15.06
C ALA A 62 -2.05 11.41 15.51
N GLY A 63 -1.90 10.59 16.56
CA GLY A 63 -2.94 9.72 17.12
C GLY A 63 -2.68 8.23 16.91
N CYS A 64 -3.54 7.36 17.45
CA CYS A 64 -3.47 5.92 17.23
C CYS A 64 -4.08 5.56 15.85
N PRO A 65 -3.30 5.00 14.90
CA PRO A 65 -3.82 4.65 13.57
C PRO A 65 -4.90 3.57 13.59
N ASP A 66 -5.03 2.82 14.67
CA ASP A 66 -6.06 1.77 14.79
C ASP A 66 -7.37 2.30 15.37
N ARG A 67 -7.33 3.42 16.12
CA ARG A 67 -8.52 4.12 16.63
C ARG A 67 -9.06 5.16 15.65
N ALA A 68 -8.15 5.88 14.97
CA ALA A 68 -8.49 6.94 14.02
C ALA A 68 -7.73 6.74 12.69
N PRO A 69 -7.99 5.64 11.96
CA PRO A 69 -7.23 5.23 10.78
C PRO A 69 -7.17 6.31 9.69
N ARG A 70 -8.28 7.01 9.49
CA ARG A 70 -8.36 8.08 8.51
C ARG A 70 -7.51 9.29 8.89
N HIS A 71 -7.57 9.71 10.16
CA HIS A 71 -6.81 10.85 10.64
C HIS A 71 -5.31 10.57 10.55
N ALA A 72 -4.88 9.41 11.06
CA ALA A 72 -3.48 8.99 11.02
C ALA A 72 -2.94 8.87 9.59
N PHE A 73 -3.74 8.37 8.65
CA PHE A 73 -3.30 8.26 7.26
C PHE A 73 -3.18 9.62 6.58
N LEU A 74 -4.14 10.52 6.79
CA LEU A 74 -4.07 11.88 6.26
C LEU A 74 -2.93 12.70 6.88
N SER A 75 -2.59 12.48 8.15
CA SER A 75 -1.42 13.11 8.76
C SER A 75 -0.10 12.60 8.18
N MET A 76 -0.05 11.35 7.71
CA MET A 76 1.15 10.81 7.03
C MET A 76 1.31 11.40 5.62
N ILE A 77 0.23 11.59 4.89
CA ILE A 77 0.25 12.18 3.53
C ILE A 77 0.32 13.72 3.57
N GLY A 78 0.03 14.30 4.74
CA GLY A 78 -0.08 15.73 5.00
C GLY A 78 -1.32 16.38 4.41
N ALA A 79 -1.64 17.57 4.91
CA ALA A 79 -2.79 18.37 4.47
C ALA A 79 -2.51 19.19 3.20
N SER A 80 -1.33 19.05 2.60
CA SER A 80 -0.93 19.82 1.41
C SER A 80 -1.78 19.46 0.20
N SER A 81 -2.13 20.46 -0.61
CA SER A 81 -2.68 20.24 -1.95
C SER A 81 -1.67 19.52 -2.86
N TRP A 82 -0.38 19.76 -2.64
CA TRP A 82 0.72 19.05 -3.27
C TRP A 82 1.14 17.81 -2.48
N TRP A 83 0.22 16.86 -2.35
CA TRP A 83 0.45 15.62 -1.61
C TRP A 83 1.48 14.66 -2.24
N PRO A 84 1.66 14.56 -3.58
CA PRO A 84 2.69 13.68 -4.17
C PRO A 84 4.13 14.12 -3.86
N GLY A 85 4.32 15.35 -3.38
CA GLY A 85 5.62 15.85 -2.95
C GLY A 85 6.01 15.44 -1.52
N GLN A 86 5.08 14.89 -0.74
CA GLN A 86 5.37 14.40 0.60
C GLN A 86 5.89 12.95 0.53
N PRO A 87 6.75 12.48 1.46
CA PRO A 87 7.36 11.16 1.36
C PRO A 87 6.36 10.01 1.15
N TYR A 88 5.29 9.98 1.97
CA TYR A 88 4.24 8.98 1.84
C TYR A 88 3.39 9.19 0.58
N GLY A 89 3.08 10.43 0.21
CA GLY A 89 2.33 10.70 -1.02
C GLY A 89 3.12 10.34 -2.28
N ALA A 90 4.43 10.59 -2.30
CA ALA A 90 5.33 10.21 -3.38
C ALA A 90 5.37 8.70 -3.54
N PHE A 91 5.53 7.97 -2.43
CA PHE A 91 5.46 6.52 -2.43
C PHE A 91 4.14 6.03 -3.03
N LEU A 92 3.00 6.51 -2.54
CA LEU A 92 1.67 6.07 -3.00
C LEU A 92 1.40 6.43 -4.46
N ALA A 93 1.90 7.57 -4.94
CA ALA A 93 1.79 7.98 -6.34
C ALA A 93 2.64 7.12 -7.29
N GLY A 94 3.83 6.68 -6.86
CA GLY A 94 4.70 5.79 -7.65
C GLY A 94 4.35 4.31 -7.53
N PHE A 95 3.70 3.89 -6.44
CA PHE A 95 3.50 2.48 -6.11
C PHE A 95 2.74 1.64 -7.18
N PRO A 96 1.68 2.12 -7.86
CA PRO A 96 1.04 1.36 -8.92
C PRO A 96 2.02 0.96 -10.04
N GLY A 97 2.85 1.91 -10.49
CA GLY A 97 3.86 1.65 -11.51
C GLY A 97 4.99 0.75 -11.02
N PHE A 98 5.37 0.84 -9.75
CA PHE A 98 6.32 -0.11 -9.16
C PHE A 98 5.81 -1.55 -9.25
N VAL A 99 4.54 -1.79 -8.89
CA VAL A 99 3.93 -3.13 -8.94
C VAL A 99 3.85 -3.67 -10.36
N VAL A 100 3.47 -2.84 -11.32
CA VAL A 100 3.46 -3.24 -12.74
C VAL A 100 4.87 -3.52 -13.24
N GLY A 101 5.83 -2.65 -12.94
CA GLY A 101 7.24 -2.83 -13.30
C GLY A 101 7.82 -4.12 -12.73
N PHE A 102 7.52 -4.43 -11.47
CA PHE A 102 7.91 -5.70 -10.84
C PHE A 102 7.31 -6.92 -11.57
N GLY A 103 6.06 -6.82 -12.02
CA GLY A 103 5.41 -7.87 -12.80
C GLY A 103 6.04 -8.14 -14.17
N LEU A 104 6.78 -7.17 -14.72
CA LEU A 104 7.48 -7.26 -16.01
C LEU A 104 8.91 -7.83 -15.90
N VAL A 105 9.43 -8.01 -14.68
CA VAL A 105 10.78 -8.53 -14.46
C VAL A 105 10.87 -9.97 -15.01
N PRO A 106 11.87 -10.29 -15.86
CA PRO A 106 12.10 -11.65 -16.33
C PRO A 106 12.28 -12.63 -15.17
N ARG A 107 11.79 -13.85 -15.30
CA ARG A 107 11.85 -14.87 -14.24
C ARG A 107 12.99 -15.87 -14.41
N ASP A 108 13.95 -15.52 -15.24
CA ASP A 108 15.13 -16.34 -15.53
C ASP A 108 16.16 -16.20 -14.39
N VAL A 109 16.98 -17.24 -14.21
CA VAL A 109 17.92 -17.34 -13.10
C VAL A 109 19.11 -16.38 -13.23
N ASP A 110 19.39 -15.92 -14.46
CA ASP A 110 20.53 -15.06 -14.82
C ASP A 110 20.09 -13.64 -15.20
N VAL A 111 19.34 -12.97 -14.32
CA VAL A 111 18.99 -11.56 -14.51
C VAL A 111 20.04 -10.64 -13.87
N SER A 112 20.49 -9.65 -14.64
CA SER A 112 21.35 -8.59 -14.09
C SER A 112 20.59 -7.73 -13.07
N VAL A 113 21.32 -7.06 -12.17
CA VAL A 113 20.73 -6.13 -11.17
C VAL A 113 19.84 -5.09 -11.84
N LEU A 114 20.26 -4.57 -13.00
CA LEU A 114 19.48 -3.59 -13.75
C LEU A 114 18.17 -4.19 -14.31
N GLN A 115 18.17 -5.45 -14.76
CA GLN A 115 16.94 -6.13 -15.20
C GLN A 115 16.02 -6.46 -14.03
N ALA A 116 16.57 -6.77 -12.86
CA ALA A 116 15.80 -7.08 -11.65
C ALA A 116 15.09 -5.86 -11.06
N TYR A 117 15.74 -4.69 -11.03
CA TYR A 117 15.22 -3.49 -10.36
C TYR A 117 14.80 -2.37 -11.32
N GLY A 118 15.38 -2.31 -12.52
CA GLY A 118 15.15 -1.25 -13.51
C GLY A 118 13.68 -1.07 -13.88
N PRO A 119 12.93 -2.13 -14.26
CA PRO A 119 11.51 -2.02 -14.58
C PRO A 119 10.67 -1.45 -13.43
N SER A 120 10.92 -1.88 -12.19
CA SER A 120 10.21 -1.43 -10.99
C SER A 120 10.50 0.04 -10.66
N LEU A 121 11.76 0.47 -10.77
CA LEU A 121 12.17 1.86 -10.53
C LEU A 121 11.65 2.81 -11.61
N LEU A 122 11.74 2.39 -12.88
CA LEU A 122 11.17 3.15 -14.01
C LEU A 122 9.66 3.28 -13.86
N GLY A 123 8.97 2.16 -13.59
CA GLY A 123 7.54 2.14 -13.36
C GLY A 123 7.13 3.06 -12.21
N PHE A 124 7.87 3.02 -11.09
CA PHE A 124 7.65 3.95 -9.97
C PHE A 124 7.76 5.41 -10.40
N GLY A 125 8.84 5.78 -11.10
CA GLY A 125 9.07 7.14 -11.57
C GLY A 125 7.98 7.63 -12.53
N LEU A 126 7.60 6.80 -13.51
CA LEU A 126 6.55 7.13 -14.47
C LEU A 126 5.17 7.29 -13.80
N SER A 127 4.80 6.37 -12.91
CA SER A 127 3.54 6.49 -12.15
C SER A 127 3.51 7.74 -11.29
N TRP A 128 4.62 8.03 -10.58
CA TRP A 128 4.73 9.24 -9.78
C TRP A 128 4.57 10.50 -10.65
N LEU A 129 5.27 10.58 -11.80
CA LEU A 129 5.18 11.71 -12.72
C LEU A 129 3.77 11.92 -13.29
N LEU A 130 3.07 10.83 -13.64
CA LEU A 130 1.70 10.88 -14.14
C LEU A 130 0.76 11.43 -13.08
N VAL A 131 0.83 10.91 -11.86
CA VAL A 131 -0.01 11.35 -10.74
C VAL A 131 0.34 12.78 -10.33
N ALA A 132 1.62 13.12 -10.22
CA ALA A 132 2.12 14.47 -9.97
C ALA A 132 1.56 15.48 -10.96
N THR A 133 1.62 15.16 -12.25
CA THR A 133 1.08 15.99 -13.33
C THR A 133 -0.44 16.12 -13.20
N ALA A 134 -1.16 15.01 -12.97
CA ALA A 134 -2.61 15.05 -12.77
C ALA A 134 -3.03 15.89 -11.56
N VAL A 135 -2.27 15.84 -10.45
CA VAL A 135 -2.52 16.67 -9.27
C VAL A 135 -2.31 18.15 -9.59
N ARG A 136 -1.28 18.52 -10.37
CA ARG A 136 -1.05 19.91 -10.78
C ARG A 136 -2.09 20.44 -11.75
N LEU A 137 -2.48 19.64 -12.74
CA LEU A 137 -3.41 20.06 -13.79
C LEU A 137 -4.87 20.06 -13.33
N PHE A 138 -5.27 19.03 -12.58
CA PHE A 138 -6.68 18.80 -12.21
C PHE A 138 -6.97 19.06 -10.73
N GLN A 139 -5.98 19.53 -9.96
CA GLN A 139 -6.11 19.76 -8.51
C GLN A 139 -6.61 18.51 -7.76
N TRP A 140 -6.13 17.34 -8.20
CA TRP A 140 -6.64 16.06 -7.73
C TRP A 140 -6.26 15.83 -6.27
N THR A 141 -7.23 15.97 -5.37
CA THR A 141 -6.98 15.83 -3.92
C THR A 141 -6.52 14.42 -3.57
N ALA A 142 -5.64 14.28 -2.56
CA ALA A 142 -5.19 12.98 -2.05
C ALA A 142 -6.38 12.08 -1.74
N ARG A 143 -7.39 12.65 -1.06
CA ARG A 143 -8.66 11.98 -0.80
C ARG A 143 -9.18 11.38 -2.09
N ALA A 144 -9.49 12.17 -3.12
CA ALA A 144 -10.01 11.66 -4.40
C ALA A 144 -9.11 10.60 -5.06
N ALA A 145 -7.79 10.80 -5.11
CA ALA A 145 -6.86 9.93 -5.85
C ALA A 145 -6.65 8.54 -5.22
N LEU A 146 -6.60 8.44 -3.89
CA LEU A 146 -6.12 7.23 -3.20
C LEU A 146 -6.81 5.90 -3.55
N PRO A 147 -8.15 5.78 -3.70
CA PRO A 147 -8.78 4.51 -4.07
C PRO A 147 -8.49 4.14 -5.50
N TRP A 148 -8.34 5.12 -6.39
CA TRP A 148 -7.94 4.86 -7.77
C TRP A 148 -6.53 4.30 -7.81
N LEU A 149 -5.63 4.84 -7.00
CA LEU A 149 -4.28 4.29 -6.84
C LEU A 149 -4.31 2.89 -6.22
N ALA A 150 -5.06 2.69 -5.14
CA ALA A 150 -5.25 1.37 -4.53
C ALA A 150 -5.80 0.34 -5.52
N TRP A 151 -6.81 0.72 -6.29
CA TRP A 151 -7.42 -0.10 -7.33
C TRP A 151 -6.42 -0.40 -8.45
N ALA A 152 -5.68 0.59 -8.94
CA ALA A 152 -4.68 0.41 -9.98
C ALA A 152 -3.55 -0.52 -9.52
N THR A 153 -3.03 -0.32 -8.31
CA THR A 153 -2.00 -1.18 -7.72
C THR A 153 -2.50 -2.61 -7.55
N ALA A 154 -3.67 -2.81 -6.94
CA ALA A 154 -4.21 -4.15 -6.72
C ALA A 154 -4.52 -4.85 -8.06
N SER A 155 -5.07 -4.12 -9.03
CA SER A 155 -5.35 -4.65 -10.38
C SER A 155 -4.06 -5.08 -11.07
N GLY A 156 -3.03 -4.24 -11.02
CA GLY A 156 -1.69 -4.56 -11.54
C GLY A 156 -1.12 -5.81 -10.86
N TYR A 157 -1.20 -5.90 -9.53
CA TYR A 157 -0.73 -7.07 -8.79
C TYR A 157 -1.45 -8.36 -9.22
N TYR A 158 -2.79 -8.39 -9.17
CA TYR A 158 -3.56 -9.60 -9.49
C TYR A 158 -3.45 -10.01 -10.97
N TRP A 159 -3.21 -9.05 -11.87
CA TRP A 159 -2.94 -9.33 -13.26
C TRP A 159 -1.74 -10.27 -13.46
N PHE A 160 -0.63 -10.00 -12.75
CA PHE A 160 0.58 -10.83 -12.81
C PHE A 160 0.54 -12.00 -11.83
N ALA A 161 -0.11 -11.84 -10.67
CA ALA A 161 -0.21 -12.88 -9.65
C ALA A 161 -1.07 -14.06 -10.10
N SER A 162 -2.10 -13.84 -10.94
CA SER A 162 -2.93 -14.92 -11.50
C SER A 162 -2.11 -15.99 -12.22
N GLU A 163 -1.06 -15.59 -12.96
CA GLU A 163 -0.17 -16.52 -13.66
C GLU A 163 0.79 -17.24 -12.71
N SER A 164 1.27 -16.55 -11.67
CA SER A 164 2.06 -17.19 -10.60
C SER A 164 1.24 -18.20 -9.82
N LEU A 165 -0.01 -17.87 -9.49
CA LEU A 165 -0.94 -18.75 -8.79
C LEU A 165 -1.27 -19.97 -9.63
N ARG A 166 -1.55 -19.77 -10.92
CA ARG A 166 -1.77 -20.87 -11.87
C ARG A 166 -0.59 -21.85 -11.85
N ARG A 167 0.64 -21.35 -11.99
CA ARG A 167 1.84 -22.20 -11.98
C ARG A 167 2.09 -22.88 -10.64
N GLY A 168 1.90 -22.18 -9.52
CA GLY A 168 2.12 -22.73 -8.19
C GLY A 168 1.10 -23.81 -7.79
N VAL A 169 -0.14 -23.71 -8.28
CA VAL A 169 -1.24 -24.65 -7.95
C VAL A 169 -1.43 -25.72 -9.04
N GLY A 170 -0.74 -25.61 -10.18
CA GLY A 170 -0.86 -26.58 -11.28
C GLY A 170 -2.17 -26.47 -12.08
N LEU A 171 -2.76 -25.28 -12.14
CA LEU A 171 -4.03 -25.06 -12.84
C LEU A 171 -3.84 -24.96 -14.36
N GLY A 172 -4.87 -25.38 -15.12
CA GLY A 172 -4.88 -25.30 -16.57
C GLY A 172 -4.80 -23.86 -17.11
N PRO A 173 -4.27 -23.66 -18.33
CA PRO A 173 -4.04 -22.32 -18.91
C PRO A 173 -5.33 -21.52 -19.12
N GLY A 174 -6.46 -22.19 -19.33
CA GLY A 174 -7.77 -21.55 -19.49
C GLY A 174 -8.27 -20.81 -18.24
N LEU A 175 -7.70 -21.06 -17.06
CA LEU A 175 -8.18 -20.48 -15.80
C LEU A 175 -7.62 -19.09 -15.49
N VAL A 176 -6.59 -18.62 -16.21
CA VAL A 176 -5.98 -17.29 -15.97
C VAL A 176 -6.98 -16.17 -16.18
N TRP A 177 -7.74 -16.24 -17.29
CA TRP A 177 -8.72 -15.22 -17.64
C TRP A 177 -9.88 -15.15 -16.65
N PRO A 178 -10.51 -16.27 -16.25
CA PRO A 178 -11.47 -16.28 -15.15
C PRO A 178 -10.92 -15.68 -13.85
N LEU A 179 -9.70 -16.03 -13.45
CA LEU A 179 -9.07 -15.50 -12.23
C LEU A 179 -8.86 -13.98 -12.31
N ARG A 180 -8.38 -13.48 -13.46
CA ARG A 180 -8.24 -12.04 -13.71
C ARG A 180 -9.59 -11.34 -13.69
N GLY A 181 -10.59 -11.89 -14.38
CA GLY A 181 -11.93 -11.34 -14.43
C GLY A 181 -12.56 -11.23 -13.04
N ALA A 182 -12.49 -12.30 -12.25
CA ALA A 182 -13.00 -12.33 -10.88
C ALA A 182 -12.29 -11.30 -9.98
N ALA A 183 -10.96 -11.21 -10.07
CA ALA A 183 -10.18 -10.24 -9.31
C ALA A 183 -10.54 -8.79 -9.69
N LEU A 184 -10.59 -8.47 -10.98
CA LEU A 184 -10.93 -7.14 -11.47
C LEU A 184 -12.37 -6.74 -11.11
N LEU A 185 -13.32 -7.69 -11.19
CA LEU A 185 -14.70 -7.47 -10.76
C LEU A 185 -14.77 -7.16 -9.26
N GLY A 186 -14.12 -7.97 -8.43
CA GLY A 186 -14.06 -7.74 -6.97
C GLY A 186 -13.44 -6.38 -6.62
N LEU A 187 -12.38 -5.99 -7.34
CA LEU A 187 -11.74 -4.68 -7.17
C LEU A 187 -12.61 -3.52 -7.66
N ALA A 188 -13.39 -3.70 -8.73
CA ALA A 188 -14.35 -2.70 -9.20
C ALA A 188 -15.48 -2.49 -8.18
N VAL A 189 -16.00 -3.56 -7.59
CA VAL A 189 -16.99 -3.50 -6.49
C VAL A 189 -16.39 -2.78 -5.28
N TRP A 190 -15.16 -3.12 -4.90
CA TRP A 190 -14.46 -2.44 -3.81
C TRP A 190 -14.27 -0.95 -4.09
N LEU A 191 -13.82 -0.59 -5.29
CA LEU A 191 -13.60 0.80 -5.70
C LEU A 191 -14.91 1.59 -5.65
N HIS A 192 -16.00 1.02 -6.16
CA HIS A 192 -17.31 1.62 -6.11
C HIS A 192 -17.74 1.93 -4.67
N ARG A 193 -17.62 0.95 -3.77
CA ARG A 193 -17.87 1.14 -2.33
C ARG A 193 -16.95 2.20 -1.72
N ALA A 194 -15.65 2.19 -2.06
CA ALA A 194 -14.67 3.14 -1.54
C ALA A 194 -14.96 4.58 -1.98
N VAL A 195 -15.52 4.77 -3.18
CA VAL A 195 -15.98 6.06 -3.67
C VAL A 195 -17.28 6.49 -2.99
N GLN A 196 -18.25 5.59 -2.84
CA GLN A 196 -19.54 5.89 -2.18
C GLN A 196 -19.37 6.31 -0.72
N LEU A 197 -18.55 5.58 0.06
CA LEU A 197 -18.29 5.90 1.47
C LEU A 197 -17.70 7.29 1.70
N ARG A 198 -17.17 7.95 0.65
CA ARG A 198 -16.69 9.34 0.72
C ARG A 198 -17.81 10.35 0.61
N GLN A 199 -18.85 10.03 -0.15
CA GLN A 199 -20.00 10.90 -0.39
C GLN A 199 -20.93 10.90 0.83
N THR A 200 -21.09 9.76 1.49
CA THR A 200 -21.88 9.60 2.71
C THR A 200 -21.06 10.02 3.94
N ARG A 201 -21.11 11.31 4.27
CA ARG A 201 -20.28 11.98 5.29
C ARG A 201 -20.49 11.54 6.76
N SER A 202 -21.19 10.46 7.09
CA SER A 202 -21.75 10.26 8.46
C SER A 202 -21.44 8.95 9.20
N VAL A 203 -20.67 7.99 8.66
CA VAL A 203 -20.62 6.63 9.28
C VAL A 203 -19.41 6.37 10.19
N PHE A 204 -18.51 7.35 10.35
CA PHE A 204 -17.35 7.19 11.26
C PHE A 204 -17.20 8.41 12.17
N GLY A 205 -18.20 8.58 13.03
CA GLY A 205 -18.04 9.22 14.35
C GLY A 205 -17.68 8.17 15.38
#